data_AF-A0A4Q7KX16-F1
#
_entry.id   AF-A0A4Q7KX16-F1
#
_cell.length_a   1.000
_cell.length_b   1.000
_cell.length_c   1.000
_cell.angle_alpha   90.00
_cell.angle_beta   90.00
_cell.angle_gamma   90.00
#
_symmetry.space_group_name_H-M   'P 1'
#
loop_
_entity.id
_entity.type
_entity.pdbx_description
1 polymer ?
#
loop_
_entity_poly.entity_id
_entity_poly.type
_entity_poly.pdbx_seq_one_letter_code
_entity_poly.pdbx_strand_id
1 'polypeptide(L)'
;MPPPDIKMDANGVRQTAQNLRADADKAKNTIGTLFDSGNEAAGAHPGWNSAAALRECGHTWWKELTTLVDQTAWTAWNIDQSAKTNTAKDNEARERLGTVLGGLTSS
;
A
#
# COMPACT_ATOMS: atom_id res chain seq x y z
N MET A 1 4.48 -39.68 -4.09
CA MET A 1 3.59 -38.51 -3.97
C MET A 1 4.23 -37.39 -4.76
N PRO A 2 3.55 -36.77 -5.74
CA PRO A 2 4.07 -35.56 -6.36
C PRO A 2 4.22 -34.47 -5.29
N PRO A 3 5.26 -33.61 -5.38
CA PRO A 3 5.44 -32.53 -4.42
C PRO A 3 4.20 -31.62 -4.41
N PRO A 4 3.81 -31.09 -3.24
CA PRO A 4 2.67 -30.18 -3.16
C PRO A 4 2.90 -28.97 -4.06
N ASP A 5 1.90 -28.65 -4.87
CA ASP A 5 1.91 -27.54 -5.79
C ASP A 5 1.83 -26.23 -4.96
N ILE A 6 2.96 -25.58 -4.75
CA ILE A 6 3.01 -24.30 -4.03
C ILE A 6 2.54 -23.20 -5.00
N LYS A 7 1.21 -23.05 -5.14
CA LYS A 7 0.64 -21.94 -5.88
C LYS A 7 0.51 -20.73 -4.97
N MET A 8 1.41 -19.76 -5.14
CA MET A 8 1.24 -18.44 -4.55
C MET A 8 0.10 -17.71 -5.30
N ASP A 9 -0.95 -17.30 -4.59
CA ASP A 9 -2.04 -16.51 -5.19
C ASP A 9 -1.59 -15.05 -5.43
N ALA A 10 -0.79 -14.86 -6.49
CA ALA A 10 -0.27 -13.56 -6.86
C ALA A 10 -1.40 -12.55 -7.18
N ASN A 11 -2.56 -13.01 -7.65
CA ASN A 11 -3.71 -12.14 -7.93
C ASN A 11 -4.33 -11.63 -6.63
N GLY A 12 -4.57 -12.51 -5.64
CA GLY A 12 -5.05 -12.13 -4.32
C GLY A 12 -4.10 -11.18 -3.60
N VAL A 13 -2.78 -11.40 -3.72
CA VAL A 13 -1.75 -10.49 -3.20
C VAL A 13 -1.83 -9.10 -3.86
N ARG A 14 -1.96 -9.05 -5.19
CA ARG A 14 -2.11 -7.77 -5.91
C ARG A 14 -3.39 -7.03 -5.54
N GLN A 15 -4.51 -7.73 -5.44
CA GLN A 15 -5.77 -7.12 -5.07
C GLN A 15 -5.72 -6.55 -3.65
N THR A 16 -5.08 -7.28 -2.72
CA THR A 16 -4.86 -6.80 -1.36
C THR A 16 -3.96 -5.56 -1.32
N ALA A 17 -2.87 -5.55 -2.08
CA ALA A 17 -2.00 -4.38 -2.22
C ALA A 17 -2.74 -3.15 -2.78
N GLN A 18 -3.59 -3.35 -3.79
CA GLN A 18 -4.40 -2.26 -4.35
C GLN A 18 -5.40 -1.70 -3.33
N ASN A 19 -6.05 -2.58 -2.55
CA ASN A 19 -6.97 -2.17 -1.48
C ASN A 19 -6.23 -1.37 -0.39
N LEU A 20 -5.07 -1.85 0.07
CA LEU A 20 -4.26 -1.14 1.06
C LEU A 20 -3.86 0.26 0.58
N ARG A 21 -3.52 0.40 -0.70
CA ARG A 21 -3.20 1.71 -1.27
C ARG A 21 -4.43 2.62 -1.32
N ALA A 22 -5.59 2.10 -1.71
CA ALA A 22 -6.83 2.88 -1.73
C ALA A 22 -7.26 3.31 -0.31
N ASP A 23 -7.07 2.45 0.69
CA ASP A 23 -7.38 2.79 2.08
C ASP A 23 -6.36 3.78 2.66
N ALA A 24 -5.09 3.70 2.27
CA ALA A 24 -4.09 4.72 2.57
C ALA A 24 -4.49 6.09 2.00
N ASP A 25 -4.93 6.16 0.74
CA ASP A 25 -5.39 7.41 0.12
C ASP A 25 -6.61 8.00 0.87
N LYS A 26 -7.58 7.17 1.26
CA LYS A 26 -8.72 7.60 2.09
C LYS A 26 -8.29 8.11 3.47
N ALA A 27 -7.36 7.39 4.12
CA ALA A 27 -6.83 7.78 5.42
C ALA A 27 -6.12 9.14 5.33
N LYS A 28 -5.33 9.37 4.28
CA LYS A 28 -4.64 10.66 4.05
C LYS A 28 -5.62 11.83 3.92
N ASN A 29 -6.70 11.64 3.16
CA ASN A 29 -7.76 12.65 3.05
C ASN A 29 -8.44 12.93 4.39
N THR A 30 -8.67 11.89 5.19
CA THR A 30 -9.28 12.03 6.52
C THR A 30 -8.34 12.75 7.49
N ILE A 31 -7.05 12.39 7.52
CA ILE A 31 -6.03 13.04 8.34
C ILE A 31 -5.93 14.54 8.04
N GLY A 32 -6.11 14.91 6.76
CA GLY A 32 -6.12 16.31 6.34
C GLY A 32 -7.18 17.16 7.06
N THR A 33 -8.35 16.59 7.39
CA THR A 33 -9.47 17.33 7.99
C THR A 33 -9.55 17.24 9.51
N LEU A 34 -8.90 16.24 10.13
CA LEU A 34 -8.97 16.01 11.58
C LEU A 34 -8.48 17.19 12.44
N PHE A 35 -7.62 18.05 11.87
CA PHE A 35 -6.95 19.12 12.61
C PHE A 35 -7.46 20.52 12.28
N ASP A 36 -8.42 20.65 11.35
CA ASP A 36 -8.90 21.95 10.87
C ASP A 36 -9.51 22.77 12.01
N SER A 37 -10.48 22.19 12.74
CA SER A 37 -11.15 22.88 13.85
C SER A 37 -10.21 23.29 15.00
N GLY A 38 -9.21 22.45 15.31
CA GLY A 38 -8.21 22.74 16.33
C GLY A 38 -7.28 23.88 15.91
N ASN A 39 -6.88 23.89 14.65
CA ASN A 39 -6.06 24.96 14.06
C ASN A 39 -6.84 26.28 13.97
N GLU A 40 -8.12 26.23 13.58
CA GLU A 40 -9.02 27.39 13.55
C GLU A 40 -9.19 27.99 14.95
N ALA A 41 -9.50 27.18 15.96
CA ALA A 41 -9.68 27.64 17.34
C ALA A 41 -8.39 28.25 17.92
N ALA A 42 -7.24 27.59 17.69
CA ALA A 42 -5.94 28.13 18.10
C ALA A 42 -5.60 29.43 17.35
N GLY A 43 -6.01 29.54 16.09
CA GLY A 43 -5.93 30.74 15.24
C GLY A 43 -6.72 31.92 15.79
N ALA A 44 -7.99 31.69 16.11
CA ALA A 44 -8.91 32.69 16.63
C ALA A 44 -8.55 33.17 18.04
N HIS A 45 -7.87 32.34 18.85
CA HIS A 45 -7.55 32.64 20.25
C HIS A 45 -6.07 32.43 20.59
N PRO A 46 -5.16 33.27 20.05
CA PRO A 46 -3.71 33.10 20.25
C PRO A 46 -3.25 33.31 21.70
N GLY A 47 -4.05 33.98 22.54
CA GLY A 47 -3.75 34.20 23.96
C GLY A 47 -4.07 33.01 24.87
N TRP A 48 -4.67 31.93 24.36
CA TRP A 48 -4.93 30.74 25.17
C TRP A 48 -3.64 29.94 25.35
N ASN A 49 -3.29 29.63 26.61
CA ASN A 49 -2.14 28.76 26.91
C ASN A 49 -2.23 27.39 26.20
N SER A 50 -3.45 26.90 25.95
CA SER A 50 -3.70 25.66 25.22
C SER A 50 -3.53 25.79 23.70
N ALA A 51 -3.58 26.99 23.12
CA ALA A 51 -3.52 27.17 21.66
C ALA A 51 -2.15 26.80 21.08
N ALA A 52 -1.06 27.03 21.82
CA ALA A 52 0.28 26.59 21.42
C ALA A 52 0.40 25.05 21.48
N ALA A 53 -0.03 24.45 22.59
CA ALA A 53 -0.01 22.99 22.77
C ALA A 53 -0.89 22.26 21.74
N LEU A 54 -2.08 22.80 21.44
CA LEU A 54 -2.98 22.23 20.42
C LEU A 54 -2.35 22.24 19.02
N ARG A 55 -1.67 23.32 18.64
CA ARG A 55 -0.95 23.40 17.36
C ARG A 55 0.20 22.40 17.29
N GLU A 56 1.02 22.33 18.34
CA GLU A 56 2.18 21.44 18.38
C GLU A 56 1.77 19.96 18.36
N CYS A 57 0.79 19.58 19.18
CA CYS A 57 0.25 18.23 19.19
C CYS A 57 -0.42 17.90 17.85
N GLY A 58 -1.24 18.81 17.31
CA GLY A 58 -1.90 18.63 16.02
C GLY A 58 -0.91 18.43 14.88
N HIS A 59 0.16 19.25 14.82
CA HIS A 59 1.20 19.11 13.83
C HIS A 59 1.96 17.78 13.96
N THR A 60 2.30 17.39 15.19
CA THR A 60 2.99 16.13 15.46
C THR A 60 2.14 14.93 15.02
N TRP A 61 0.88 14.89 15.43
CA TRP A 61 -0.03 13.79 15.05
C TRP A 61 -0.28 13.75 13.56
N TRP A 62 -0.50 14.90 12.91
CA TRP A 62 -0.63 14.98 11.46
C TRP A 62 0.58 14.38 10.75
N LYS A 63 1.79 14.72 11.20
CA LYS A 63 3.05 14.23 10.62
C LYS A 63 3.21 12.72 10.80
N GLU A 64 3.01 12.22 12.01
CA GLU A 64 3.16 10.78 12.30
C GLU A 64 2.13 9.94 11.54
N LEU A 65 0.86 10.36 11.53
CA LEU A 65 -0.21 9.67 10.80
C LEU A 65 0.05 9.69 9.28
N THR A 66 0.45 10.83 8.72
CA THR A 66 0.78 10.93 7.29
C THR A 66 1.96 10.04 6.93
N THR A 67 2.98 9.98 7.80
CA THR A 67 4.16 9.13 7.61
C THR A 67 3.78 7.65 7.60
N LEU A 68 2.95 7.21 8.54
CA LEU A 68 2.47 5.82 8.61
C LEU A 68 1.67 5.42 7.37
N VAL A 69 0.78 6.31 6.91
CA VAL A 69 -0.03 6.11 5.70
C VAL A 69 0.85 6.02 4.46
N ASP A 70 1.84 6.91 4.32
CA ASP A 70 2.76 6.91 3.18
C ASP A 70 3.64 5.64 3.17
N GLN A 71 4.12 5.18 4.33
CA GLN A 71 4.85 3.91 4.45
C GLN A 71 3.98 2.70 4.06
N THR A 72 2.71 2.70 4.46
CA THR A 72 1.75 1.65 4.10
C THR A 72 1.52 1.61 2.59
N ALA A 73 1.28 2.77 1.97
CA ALA A 73 1.09 2.88 0.53
C ALA A 73 2.33 2.44 -0.26
N TRP A 74 3.53 2.81 0.20
CA TRP A 74 4.79 2.39 -0.41
C TRP A 74 5.00 0.88 -0.31
N THR A 75 4.73 0.30 0.85
CA THR A 75 4.83 -1.15 1.07
C THR A 75 3.84 -1.91 0.19
N ALA A 76 2.59 -1.44 0.12
CA ALA A 76 1.58 -2.01 -0.75
C ALA A 76 1.99 -1.95 -2.23
N TRP A 77 2.57 -0.83 -2.68
CA TRP A 77 3.11 -0.72 -4.04
C TRP A 77 4.22 -1.75 -4.31
N ASN A 78 5.17 -1.93 -3.40
CA ASN A 78 6.23 -2.94 -3.54
C ASN A 78 5.65 -4.36 -3.64
N ILE A 79 4.61 -4.67 -2.87
CA ILE A 79 3.92 -5.97 -2.92
C ILE A 79 3.25 -6.18 -4.28
N ASP A 80 2.54 -5.18 -4.82
CA ASP A 80 1.95 -5.27 -6.17
C ASP A 80 3.02 -5.48 -7.25
N GLN A 81 4.16 -4.76 -7.18
CA GLN A 81 5.26 -4.95 -8.14
C GLN A 81 5.88 -6.34 -8.03
N SER A 82 6.14 -6.82 -6.82
CA SER A 82 6.68 -8.17 -6.58
C SER A 82 5.75 -9.26 -7.15
N ALA A 83 4.45 -9.13 -6.88
CA ALA A 83 3.47 -10.09 -7.37
C ALA A 83 3.33 -10.04 -8.90
N LYS A 84 3.38 -8.85 -9.52
CA LYS A 84 3.45 -8.70 -10.99
C LYS A 84 4.66 -9.42 -11.58
N THR A 85 5.84 -9.25 -10.99
CA THR A 85 7.06 -9.93 -11.44
C THR A 85 6.93 -11.44 -11.32
N ASN A 86 6.33 -11.95 -10.25
CA ASN A 86 6.13 -13.39 -10.08
C ASN A 86 5.18 -13.96 -11.15
N THR A 87 4.04 -13.31 -11.40
CA THR A 87 3.11 -13.71 -12.47
C THR A 87 3.78 -13.70 -13.85
N ALA A 88 4.62 -12.71 -14.15
CA ALA A 88 5.35 -12.65 -15.41
C ALA A 88 6.32 -13.83 -15.58
N LYS A 89 7.07 -14.17 -14.53
CA LYS A 89 7.99 -15.32 -14.53
C LYS A 89 7.26 -16.65 -14.69
N ASP A 90 6.11 -16.80 -14.04
CA ASP A 90 5.26 -18.00 -14.18
C ASP A 90 4.75 -18.17 -15.62
N ASN A 91 4.35 -17.08 -16.26
CA ASN A 91 3.90 -17.10 -17.66
C ASN A 91 5.05 -17.45 -18.60
N GLU A 92 6.22 -16.84 -18.42
CA GLU A 92 7.43 -17.16 -19.19
C GLU A 92 7.83 -18.64 -19.03
N ALA A 93 7.76 -19.18 -17.80
CA ALA A 93 8.04 -20.58 -17.55
C ALA A 93 7.04 -21.50 -18.27
N ARG A 94 5.74 -21.18 -18.22
CA ARG A 94 4.69 -21.94 -18.95
C ARG A 94 4.90 -21.91 -20.46
N GLU A 95 5.24 -20.76 -21.04
CA GLU A 95 5.50 -20.62 -22.47
C GLU A 95 6.71 -21.44 -22.90
N ARG A 96 7.82 -21.38 -22.14
CA ARG A 96 9.02 -22.18 -22.40
C ARG A 96 8.75 -23.68 -22.29
N LEU A 97 8.04 -24.10 -21.24
CA LEU A 97 7.63 -25.49 -21.06
C LEU A 97 6.74 -25.97 -22.21
N GLY A 98 5.75 -25.17 -22.62
CA GLY A 98 4.88 -25.49 -23.75
C GLY A 98 5.66 -25.61 -25.07
N THR A 99 6.64 -24.75 -25.29
CA THR A 99 7.51 -24.79 -26.47
C THR A 99 8.36 -26.07 -26.50
N VAL A 100 8.98 -26.43 -25.37
CA VAL A 100 9.77 -27.67 -25.26
C VAL A 100 8.89 -28.90 -25.47
N LEU A 101 7.72 -28.96 -24.83
CA LEU A 101 6.78 -30.07 -24.99
C LEU A 101 6.28 -30.19 -26.42
N GLY A 102 5.93 -29.06 -27.05
CA GLY A 102 5.53 -29.02 -28.46
C GLY A 102 6.63 -29.53 -29.39
N GLY A 103 7.88 -29.14 -29.15
CA GLY A 103 9.04 -29.63 -29.91
C GLY A 103 9.29 -31.13 -29.76
N LEU A 104 9.04 -31.68 -28.57
CA LEU A 104 9.15 -33.13 -28.29
C LEU A 104 8.03 -33.95 -28.91
N THR A 105 6.82 -33.40 -29.03
CA THR A 105 5.69 -34.09 -29.69
C THR A 105 5.70 -33.97 -31.21
N SER A 106 6.55 -33.08 -31.76
CA SER A 106 6.67 -32.83 -33.20
C SER A 106 7.86 -33.55 -33.85
N SER A 107 8.65 -34.29 -33.05
CA SER A 107 9.77 -35.14 -33.50
C SER A 107 9.40 -36.61 -33.35
#